data_AF-A0A943JVU2-F1
#
_entry.id   AF-A0A943JVU2-F1
#
_cell.length_a   1.000
_cell.length_b   1.000
_cell.length_c   1.000
_cell.angle_alpha   90.00
_cell.angle_beta   90.00
_cell.angle_gamma   90.00
#
_symmetry.space_group_name_H-M   'P 1'
#
loop_
_entity.id
_entity.type
_entity.pdbx_description
1 polymer ?
#
loop_
_entity_poly.entity_id
_entity_poly.type
_entity_poly.pdbx_seq_one_letter_code
_entity_poly.pdbx_strand_id
1 'polypeptide(L)'
;MKILNRAVAFIMGLSIFTTSVYANPLDFGIFGGITEGRKLPKTTEQLLNTNKNTKNDLKSTYKEIIFLTGQPKEYNGNITVSSKATELSDKGSYKVSYKVQNGDTTPEGMTIARTMDYNVNYRQEENQTIKDYEVSNWTETITVDGKTYTIDNKESKSSISIIEDKTPGVIYYKGDISHRAVYTSGEEKVTQDISGVIYGYNSAWSSTETQRLNCTVSTKDWQMEYQLRPSVSVNKTLEYSKNEPTAISFEGNYKEVMQNKSGLSYNIYVLPPQFTYTTPTSGNVSVPSFNTFEQLVAPDISYLKGHFAEEDIKKMFAMQVLTGEPKFYKPNEAITRGQFTQMLVKAIKLPIDNNTKSNKKASVDVVFSDVLPERQEYPYIMAAYKSGLVIGKDNNNFAIDEPIERQEAIVILLRALGLEHLGLDPTPITSFTDDKYIDSWAKREVYAANRIGIVSGDENGKFNPKLFINKAEAAAIINRLINYMRYDMQVDYTENIVNFAD
;
A
#
# COMPACT_ATOMS: atom_id res chain seq x y z
N MET A 1 45.94 -7.82 -31.14
CA MET A 1 45.57 -7.51 -29.74
C MET A 1 44.30 -6.65 -29.78
N LYS A 2 43.13 -7.29 -29.82
CA LYS A 2 41.81 -6.63 -29.82
C LYS A 2 41.20 -6.88 -28.44
N ILE A 3 40.99 -5.81 -27.68
CA ILE A 3 40.33 -5.84 -26.37
C ILE A 3 38.82 -5.85 -26.65
N LEU A 4 38.16 -6.94 -26.25
CA LEU A 4 36.72 -7.12 -26.37
C LEU A 4 36.07 -6.59 -25.09
N ASN A 5 35.44 -5.41 -25.18
CA ASN A 5 34.50 -4.94 -24.16
C ASN A 5 33.31 -5.89 -24.12
N ARG A 6 33.16 -6.66 -23.04
CA ARG A 6 31.91 -7.36 -22.73
C ARG A 6 30.98 -6.40 -22.01
N ALA A 7 30.05 -5.83 -22.77
CA ALA A 7 28.87 -5.19 -22.22
C ALA A 7 28.06 -6.26 -21.45
N VAL A 8 27.84 -6.02 -20.16
CA VAL A 8 26.83 -6.74 -19.37
C VAL A 8 25.48 -6.20 -19.83
N ALA A 9 24.84 -6.91 -20.75
CA ALA A 9 23.48 -6.62 -21.17
C ALA A 9 22.54 -6.97 -20.01
N PHE A 10 22.07 -5.95 -19.31
CA PHE A 10 20.93 -6.05 -18.41
C PHE A 10 19.71 -6.32 -19.29
N ILE A 11 19.32 -7.58 -19.43
CA ILE A 11 18.08 -7.94 -20.11
C ILE A 11 16.96 -7.48 -19.18
N MET A 12 16.41 -6.29 -19.42
CA MET A 12 15.09 -5.88 -18.95
C MET A 12 14.08 -6.86 -19.55
N GLY A 13 13.87 -7.99 -18.88
CA GLY A 13 12.72 -8.83 -19.14
C GLY A 13 11.47 -8.06 -18.77
N LEU A 14 10.49 -8.01 -19.69
CA LEU A 14 9.16 -7.44 -19.47
C LEU A 14 8.67 -7.79 -18.06
N SER A 15 8.70 -6.82 -17.17
CA SER A 15 8.14 -6.97 -15.84
C SER A 15 6.63 -6.83 -15.98
N ILE A 16 5.94 -7.96 -16.19
CA ILE A 16 4.50 -8.04 -16.04
C ILE A 16 4.24 -7.93 -14.53
N PHE A 17 4.26 -6.71 -14.00
CA PHE A 17 3.65 -6.43 -12.73
C PHE A 17 2.15 -6.36 -12.99
N THR A 18 1.43 -7.42 -12.61
CA THR A 18 0.04 -7.20 -12.24
C THR A 18 0.11 -6.19 -11.09
N THR A 19 -0.35 -4.96 -11.33
CA THR A 19 -0.55 -4.03 -10.22
C THR A 19 -1.34 -4.77 -9.18
N SER A 20 -0.87 -4.75 -7.93
CA SER A 20 -1.66 -5.23 -6.82
C SER A 20 -3.06 -4.63 -6.97
N VAL A 21 -4.07 -5.46 -7.19
CA VAL A 21 -5.47 -5.05 -7.44
C VAL A 21 -6.09 -4.38 -6.20
N TYR A 22 -5.28 -4.14 -5.16
CA TYR A 22 -5.71 -4.00 -3.78
C TYR A 22 -5.86 -2.54 -3.32
N ALA A 23 -5.24 -1.56 -3.99
CA ALA A 23 -5.54 -0.13 -3.88
C ALA A 23 -4.74 0.65 -4.95
N ASN A 24 -5.39 1.59 -5.63
CA ASN A 24 -4.73 2.58 -6.49
C ASN A 24 -4.75 3.94 -5.78
N PRO A 25 -3.73 4.80 -5.99
CA PRO A 25 -3.83 6.19 -5.60
C PRO A 25 -5.14 6.81 -6.10
N LEU A 26 -5.72 7.69 -5.30
CA LEU A 26 -6.96 8.42 -5.55
C LEU A 26 -8.24 7.59 -5.54
N ASP A 27 -8.21 6.36 -4.99
CA ASP A 27 -9.41 5.52 -4.86
C ASP A 27 -10.51 6.17 -4.00
N PHE A 28 -10.19 7.11 -3.10
CA PHE A 28 -11.19 7.88 -2.34
C PHE A 28 -11.60 9.21 -2.99
N GLY A 29 -11.02 9.55 -4.14
CA GLY A 29 -11.39 10.70 -4.95
C GLY A 29 -10.36 11.84 -4.93
N ILE A 30 -10.70 12.88 -5.68
CA ILE A 30 -9.80 14.02 -5.99
C ILE A 30 -10.41 15.37 -5.58
N PHE A 31 -11.58 15.36 -4.94
CA PHE A 31 -12.36 16.57 -4.67
C PHE A 31 -12.20 17.10 -3.24
N GLY A 32 -11.22 16.56 -2.49
CA GLY A 32 -11.02 16.91 -1.08
C GLY A 32 -11.99 16.25 -0.09
N GLY A 33 -12.80 15.29 -0.54
CA GLY A 33 -13.65 14.46 0.30
C GLY A 33 -12.97 13.18 0.80
N ILE A 34 -13.74 12.34 1.48
CA ILE A 34 -13.32 11.04 2.04
C ILE A 34 -14.35 9.94 1.74
N THR A 35 -13.89 8.70 1.77
CA THR A 35 -14.72 7.49 1.58
C THR A 35 -14.62 6.55 2.75
N GLU A 36 -15.31 5.40 2.70
CA GLU A 36 -15.14 4.34 3.71
C GLU A 36 -13.80 3.59 3.56
N GLY A 37 -13.03 3.87 2.49
CA GLY A 37 -11.79 3.18 2.15
C GLY A 37 -11.99 1.81 1.47
N ARG A 38 -11.03 1.41 0.64
CA ARG A 38 -11.05 0.10 -0.03
C ARG A 38 -10.63 -0.99 0.95
N LYS A 39 -11.46 -2.03 1.10
CA LYS A 39 -11.10 -3.18 1.94
C LYS A 39 -9.96 -3.96 1.31
N LEU A 40 -8.98 -4.33 2.14
CA LEU A 40 -7.92 -5.25 1.73
C LEU A 40 -8.52 -6.64 1.45
N PRO A 41 -7.97 -7.39 0.47
CA PRO A 41 -8.50 -8.69 0.09
C PRO A 41 -8.37 -9.70 1.23
N LYS A 42 -9.35 -10.59 1.38
CA LYS A 42 -9.22 -11.76 2.27
C LYS A 42 -8.29 -12.79 1.66
N THR A 43 -7.60 -13.58 2.50
CA THR A 43 -6.80 -14.72 2.04
C THR A 43 -7.67 -15.69 1.23
N THR A 44 -8.89 -15.95 1.70
CA THR A 44 -9.89 -16.78 1.02
C THR A 44 -10.27 -16.22 -0.35
N GLU A 45 -10.47 -14.91 -0.47
CA GLU A 45 -10.79 -14.26 -1.76
C GLU A 45 -9.62 -14.37 -2.74
N GLN A 46 -8.39 -14.20 -2.26
CA GLN A 46 -7.18 -14.35 -3.10
C GLN A 46 -7.04 -15.78 -3.63
N LEU A 47 -7.37 -16.79 -2.84
CA LEU A 47 -7.35 -18.19 -3.26
C LEU A 47 -8.42 -18.50 -4.32
N LEU A 48 -9.62 -17.89 -4.21
CA LEU A 48 -10.73 -18.12 -5.12
C LEU A 48 -10.61 -17.35 -6.45
N ASN A 49 -10.01 -16.16 -6.45
CA ASN A 49 -10.02 -15.23 -7.59
C ASN A 49 -8.88 -15.42 -8.59
N THR A 50 -8.27 -16.60 -8.66
CA THR A 50 -7.07 -16.85 -9.49
C THR A 50 -7.25 -16.70 -11.01
N ASN A 51 -8.45 -16.38 -11.56
CA ASN A 51 -8.67 -16.32 -13.02
C ASN A 51 -9.85 -15.42 -13.50
N LYS A 52 -10.11 -14.23 -12.93
CA LYS A 52 -11.13 -13.32 -13.49
C LYS A 52 -10.64 -11.89 -13.73
N ASN A 53 -10.41 -11.56 -15.01
CA ASN A 53 -10.42 -10.17 -15.50
C ASN A 53 -11.78 -9.56 -15.18
N THR A 54 -11.85 -8.75 -14.13
CA THR A 54 -13.08 -8.08 -13.70
C THR A 54 -12.90 -6.57 -13.79
N LYS A 55 -13.98 -5.90 -14.20
CA LYS A 55 -14.10 -4.45 -14.20
C LYS A 55 -13.95 -3.96 -12.75
N ASN A 56 -12.95 -3.12 -12.48
CA ASN A 56 -12.68 -2.60 -11.14
C ASN A 56 -13.49 -1.33 -10.90
N ASP A 57 -14.81 -1.48 -10.73
CA ASP A 57 -15.66 -0.40 -10.24
C ASP A 57 -15.65 -0.43 -8.71
N LEU A 58 -14.97 0.53 -8.08
CA LEU A 58 -15.04 0.74 -6.64
C LEU A 58 -16.23 1.66 -6.34
N LYS A 59 -17.18 1.18 -5.55
CA LYS A 59 -18.31 1.99 -5.04
C LYS A 59 -18.16 2.14 -3.54
N SER A 60 -18.33 3.35 -3.04
CA SER A 60 -18.21 3.65 -1.62
C SER A 60 -19.14 4.81 -1.22
N THR A 61 -19.54 4.82 0.05
CA THR A 61 -20.02 6.04 0.71
C THR A 61 -18.97 7.14 0.60
N TYR A 62 -19.44 8.39 0.46
CA TYR A 62 -18.61 9.57 0.24
C TYR A 62 -19.10 10.74 1.09
N LYS A 63 -18.16 11.50 1.65
CA LYS A 63 -18.44 12.78 2.31
C LYS A 63 -17.47 13.85 1.83
N GLU A 64 -17.96 15.08 1.67
CA GLU A 64 -17.12 16.26 1.44
C GLU A 64 -17.69 17.49 2.15
N ILE A 65 -16.87 18.53 2.30
CA ILE A 65 -17.34 19.85 2.74
C ILE A 65 -17.40 20.77 1.52
N ILE A 66 -18.58 21.31 1.25
CA ILE A 66 -18.82 22.27 0.18
C ILE A 66 -18.61 23.68 0.75
N PHE A 67 -17.90 24.51 0.01
CA PHE A 67 -17.52 25.88 0.40
C PHE A 67 -18.05 26.97 -0.54
N LEU A 68 -18.83 26.59 -1.57
CA LEU A 68 -19.26 27.47 -2.66
C LEU A 68 -20.18 28.62 -2.22
N THR A 69 -20.87 28.47 -1.09
CA THR A 69 -21.74 29.53 -0.53
C THR A 69 -21.01 30.44 0.46
N GLY A 70 -19.71 30.21 0.69
CA GLY A 70 -18.90 30.94 1.67
C GLY A 70 -19.05 30.46 3.12
N GLN A 71 -19.83 29.39 3.34
CA GLN A 71 -19.90 28.65 4.59
C GLN A 71 -19.59 27.17 4.35
N PRO A 72 -18.94 26.47 5.29
CA PRO A 72 -18.73 25.03 5.18
C PRO A 72 -20.07 24.28 5.31
N LYS A 73 -20.38 23.43 4.34
CA LYS A 73 -21.58 22.57 4.32
C LYS A 73 -21.18 21.11 4.12
N GLU A 74 -21.51 20.24 5.09
CA GLU A 74 -21.26 18.81 4.96
C GLU A 74 -22.22 18.18 3.95
N TYR A 75 -21.67 17.53 2.94
CA TYR A 75 -22.40 16.70 1.98
C TYR A 75 -22.14 15.22 2.24
N ASN A 76 -23.18 14.40 2.05
CA ASN A 76 -23.12 12.95 2.14
C ASN A 76 -23.67 12.34 0.85
N GLY A 77 -22.97 11.37 0.26
CA GLY A 77 -23.42 10.71 -0.95
C GLY A 77 -22.62 9.45 -1.24
N ASN A 78 -22.49 9.12 -2.53
CA ASN A 78 -21.72 7.97 -3.00
C ASN A 78 -20.72 8.40 -4.05
N ILE A 79 -19.54 7.78 -4.04
CA ILE A 79 -18.56 7.87 -5.12
C ILE A 79 -18.43 6.52 -5.82
N THR A 80 -18.33 6.54 -7.14
CA THR A 80 -17.90 5.41 -7.96
C THR A 80 -16.60 5.78 -8.66
N VAL A 81 -15.55 4.97 -8.46
CA VAL A 81 -14.29 5.06 -9.18
C VAL A 81 -14.21 3.87 -10.12
N SER A 82 -14.21 4.14 -11.43
CA SER A 82 -14.16 3.12 -12.47
C SER A 82 -12.85 3.23 -13.23
N SER A 83 -12.13 2.12 -13.35
CA SER A 83 -10.92 2.02 -14.18
C SER A 83 -11.00 0.82 -15.12
N LYS A 84 -10.42 0.96 -16.32
CA LYS A 84 -10.17 -0.18 -17.21
C LYS A 84 -8.77 -0.71 -16.93
N ALA A 85 -8.69 -1.91 -16.39
CA ALA A 85 -7.42 -2.62 -16.27
C ALA A 85 -6.95 -3.03 -17.67
N THR A 86 -5.74 -2.62 -18.03
CA THR A 86 -5.02 -3.10 -19.20
C THR A 86 -3.73 -3.74 -18.68
N GLU A 87 -3.24 -4.81 -19.33
CA GLU A 87 -1.89 -5.28 -19.07
C GLU A 87 -0.92 -4.10 -19.25
N LEU A 88 -0.10 -3.82 -18.24
CA LEU A 88 0.79 -2.68 -18.26
C LEU A 88 2.05 -3.05 -19.05
N SER A 89 2.29 -2.33 -20.14
CA SER A 89 3.59 -2.23 -20.80
C SER A 89 4.47 -1.17 -20.12
N ASP A 90 5.72 -0.99 -20.54
CA ASP A 90 6.60 0.05 -19.98
C ASP A 90 6.01 1.47 -20.10
N LYS A 91 5.06 1.67 -21.00
CA LYS A 91 4.25 2.89 -21.09
C LYS A 91 2.90 2.60 -21.71
N GLY A 92 1.92 3.44 -21.46
CA GLY A 92 0.61 3.33 -22.09
C GLY A 92 -0.38 4.37 -21.57
N SER A 93 -1.66 4.13 -21.82
CA SER A 93 -2.72 4.94 -21.24
C SER A 93 -3.97 4.12 -20.94
N TYR A 94 -4.76 4.58 -19.97
CA TYR A 94 -6.06 4.01 -19.64
C TYR A 94 -7.02 5.11 -19.16
N LYS A 95 -8.31 4.78 -19.07
CA LYS A 95 -9.32 5.71 -18.58
C LYS A 95 -9.69 5.44 -17.13
N VAL A 96 -9.82 6.51 -16.36
CA VAL A 96 -10.39 6.51 -15.00
C VAL A 96 -11.57 7.48 -14.97
N SER A 97 -12.65 7.09 -14.32
CA SER A 97 -13.84 7.90 -14.13
C SER A 97 -14.16 8.01 -12.64
N TYR A 98 -14.37 9.24 -12.17
CA TYR A 98 -14.83 9.54 -10.82
C TYR A 98 -16.25 10.10 -10.91
N LYS A 99 -17.19 9.43 -10.25
CA LYS A 99 -18.59 9.83 -10.26
C LYS A 99 -19.11 10.02 -8.84
N VAL A 100 -19.49 11.24 -8.47
CA VAL A 100 -20.15 11.54 -7.19
C VAL A 100 -21.63 11.81 -7.43
N GLN A 101 -22.47 11.14 -6.66
CA GLN A 101 -23.93 11.25 -6.75
C GLN A 101 -24.55 11.24 -5.36
N ASN A 102 -25.80 11.67 -5.27
CA ASN A 102 -26.60 11.56 -4.05
C ASN A 102 -26.67 10.10 -3.57
N GLY A 103 -26.66 9.93 -2.25
CA GLY A 103 -26.95 8.68 -1.56
C GLY A 103 -28.15 8.80 -0.62
N ASP A 104 -28.45 7.73 0.10
CA ASP A 104 -29.63 7.64 0.98
C ASP A 104 -29.58 8.65 2.15
N THR A 105 -28.38 9.08 2.54
CA THR A 105 -28.16 10.02 3.65
C THR A 105 -27.83 11.44 3.19
N THR A 106 -28.12 11.78 1.93
CA THR A 106 -27.88 13.14 1.40
C THR A 106 -28.75 14.15 2.16
N PRO A 107 -28.18 15.27 2.67
CA PRO A 107 -28.98 16.30 3.33
C PRO A 107 -30.07 16.87 2.43
N GLU A 108 -31.25 17.14 3.00
CA GLU A 108 -32.35 17.78 2.28
C GLU A 108 -31.92 19.15 1.71
N GLY A 109 -32.31 19.43 0.47
CA GLY A 109 -31.93 20.67 -0.22
C GLY A 109 -30.50 20.70 -0.76
N MET A 110 -29.72 19.62 -0.60
CA MET A 110 -28.40 19.48 -1.20
C MET A 110 -28.36 18.39 -2.28
N THR A 111 -27.64 18.64 -3.36
CA THR A 111 -27.39 17.64 -4.40
C THR A 111 -26.01 17.79 -5.00
N ILE A 112 -25.35 16.67 -5.33
CA ILE A 112 -24.18 16.67 -6.21
C ILE A 112 -24.42 15.67 -7.34
N ALA A 113 -24.21 16.13 -8.57
CA ALA A 113 -24.06 15.29 -9.74
C ALA A 113 -22.73 15.66 -10.42
N ARG A 114 -21.67 14.91 -10.11
CA ARG A 114 -20.30 15.14 -10.61
C ARG A 114 -19.79 13.92 -11.35
N THR A 115 -19.25 14.11 -12.55
CA THR A 115 -18.48 13.10 -13.28
C THR A 115 -17.22 13.74 -13.83
N MET A 116 -16.07 13.13 -13.54
CA MET A 116 -14.78 13.56 -14.05
C MET A 116 -14.03 12.36 -14.62
N ASP A 117 -13.76 12.40 -15.93
CA ASP A 117 -13.09 11.33 -16.65
C ASP A 117 -11.68 11.79 -17.05
N TYR A 118 -10.70 10.94 -16.78
CA TYR A 118 -9.30 11.16 -17.11
C TYR A 118 -8.79 10.14 -18.12
N ASN A 119 -7.96 10.61 -19.05
CA ASN A 119 -6.96 9.77 -19.70
C ASN A 119 -5.72 9.78 -18.80
N VAL A 120 -5.37 8.64 -18.23
CA VAL A 120 -4.17 8.47 -17.42
C VAL A 120 -3.07 7.94 -18.32
N ASN A 121 -2.09 8.79 -18.63
CA ASN A 121 -0.89 8.42 -19.35
C ASN A 121 0.14 7.94 -18.34
N TYR A 122 0.76 6.78 -18.57
CA TYR A 122 1.75 6.23 -17.65
C TYR A 122 3.02 5.81 -18.35
N ARG A 123 4.13 5.89 -17.62
CA ARG A 123 5.44 5.36 -18.01
C ARG A 123 6.13 4.75 -16.81
N GLN A 124 6.85 3.67 -17.03
CA GLN A 124 7.69 2.99 -16.07
C GLN A 124 9.15 3.36 -16.34
N GLU A 125 9.86 3.74 -15.29
CA GLU A 125 11.29 4.01 -15.29
C GLU A 125 11.87 3.22 -14.11
N GLU A 126 12.65 2.18 -14.39
CA GLU A 126 13.13 1.24 -13.36
C GLU A 126 11.97 0.68 -12.49
N ASN A 127 12.01 0.93 -11.18
CA ASN A 127 10.99 0.52 -10.21
C ASN A 127 9.88 1.57 -10.02
N GLN A 128 9.94 2.69 -10.74
CA GLN A 128 9.00 3.79 -10.61
C GLN A 128 7.96 3.79 -11.73
N THR A 129 6.74 4.21 -11.43
CA THR A 129 5.69 4.45 -12.41
C THR A 129 5.15 5.85 -12.25
N ILE A 130 5.29 6.66 -13.29
CA ILE A 130 4.73 8.02 -13.34
C ILE A 130 3.39 7.95 -14.05
N LYS A 131 2.37 8.59 -13.48
CA LYS A 131 0.99 8.66 -13.98
C LYS A 131 0.55 10.11 -14.08
N ASP A 132 0.32 10.55 -15.31
CA ASP A 132 -0.13 11.90 -15.63
C ASP A 132 -1.61 11.84 -16.02
N TYR A 133 -2.45 12.57 -15.30
CA TYR A 133 -3.91 12.55 -15.46
C TYR A 133 -4.34 13.75 -16.30
N GLU A 134 -4.83 13.47 -17.51
CA GLU A 134 -5.38 14.47 -18.43
C GLU A 134 -6.91 14.40 -18.39
N VAL A 135 -7.55 15.49 -17.96
CA VAL A 135 -9.00 15.58 -17.94
C VAL A 135 -9.56 15.48 -19.37
N SER A 136 -10.43 14.51 -19.58
CA SER A 136 -11.09 14.23 -20.86
C SER A 136 -12.57 14.62 -20.87
N ASN A 137 -13.19 14.65 -19.69
CA ASN A 137 -14.55 15.13 -19.47
C ASN A 137 -14.70 15.60 -18.02
N TRP A 138 -15.40 16.70 -17.82
CA TRP A 138 -15.82 17.19 -16.51
C TRP A 138 -17.27 17.63 -16.63
N THR A 139 -18.15 17.09 -15.81
CA THR A 139 -19.53 17.58 -15.66
C THR A 139 -19.82 17.67 -14.18
N GLU A 140 -20.44 18.77 -13.76
CA GLU A 140 -20.70 18.99 -12.34
C GLU A 140 -21.84 19.97 -12.14
N THR A 141 -22.77 19.56 -11.30
CA THR A 141 -23.87 20.39 -10.80
C THR A 141 -23.98 20.17 -9.30
N ILE A 142 -23.85 21.26 -8.54
CA ILE A 142 -23.99 21.27 -7.09
C ILE A 142 -25.16 22.16 -6.73
N THR A 143 -26.10 21.66 -5.93
CA THR A 143 -27.15 22.48 -5.30
C THR A 143 -26.90 22.51 -3.81
N VAL A 144 -26.87 23.71 -3.23
CA VAL A 144 -26.65 23.93 -1.80
C VAL A 144 -27.22 25.30 -1.41
N ASP A 145 -27.85 25.39 -0.23
CA ASP A 145 -28.54 26.60 0.27
C ASP A 145 -29.48 27.26 -0.78
N GLY A 146 -30.16 26.43 -1.60
CA GLY A 146 -31.11 26.91 -2.63
C GLY A 146 -30.47 27.52 -3.89
N LYS A 147 -29.14 27.54 -3.99
CA LYS A 147 -28.39 27.93 -5.21
C LYS A 147 -27.92 26.71 -5.97
N THR A 148 -27.85 26.80 -7.30
CA THR A 148 -27.33 25.74 -8.17
C THR A 148 -26.12 26.24 -8.94
N TYR A 149 -24.98 25.59 -8.71
CA TYR A 149 -23.69 25.85 -9.32
C TYR A 149 -23.44 24.83 -10.41
N THR A 150 -23.30 25.29 -11.66
CA THR A 150 -22.97 24.45 -12.81
C THR A 150 -21.58 24.78 -13.33
N ILE A 151 -20.74 23.78 -13.50
CA ILE A 151 -19.36 23.95 -13.97
C ILE A 151 -19.32 24.52 -15.40
N ASP A 152 -18.42 25.47 -15.62
CA ASP A 152 -18.00 25.93 -16.94
C ASP A 152 -16.74 25.17 -17.36
N ASN A 153 -16.92 24.18 -18.22
CA ASN A 153 -15.84 23.32 -18.71
C ASN A 153 -14.78 24.06 -19.53
N LYS A 154 -15.09 25.23 -20.10
CA LYS A 154 -14.12 25.97 -20.92
C LYS A 154 -13.09 26.69 -20.05
N GLU A 155 -13.50 27.09 -18.85
CA GLU A 155 -12.65 27.79 -17.91
C GLU A 155 -12.09 26.89 -16.80
N SER A 156 -12.67 25.72 -16.62
CA SER A 156 -12.24 24.75 -15.61
C SER A 156 -11.09 23.87 -16.12
N LYS A 157 -10.12 23.59 -15.26
CA LYS A 157 -8.91 22.82 -15.58
C LYS A 157 -8.52 21.91 -14.42
N SER A 158 -7.89 20.79 -14.76
CA SER A 158 -7.35 19.85 -13.79
C SER A 158 -6.02 19.29 -14.29
N SER A 159 -5.07 19.15 -13.38
CA SER A 159 -3.80 18.48 -13.60
C SER A 159 -3.45 17.70 -12.33
N ILE A 160 -3.14 16.41 -12.51
CA ILE A 160 -2.63 15.55 -11.46
C ILE A 160 -1.46 14.76 -12.04
N SER A 161 -0.37 14.68 -11.29
CA SER A 161 0.73 13.77 -11.60
C SER A 161 1.10 12.99 -10.33
N ILE A 162 1.25 11.68 -10.46
CA ILE A 162 1.61 10.79 -9.37
C ILE A 162 2.82 9.96 -9.79
N ILE A 163 3.78 9.86 -8.89
CA ILE A 163 4.87 8.88 -8.97
C ILE A 163 4.61 7.77 -7.94
N GLU A 164 4.63 6.53 -8.41
CA GLU A 164 4.64 5.33 -7.58
C GLU A 164 6.05 4.76 -7.56
N ASP A 165 6.57 4.48 -6.37
CA ASP A 165 7.81 3.74 -6.16
C ASP A 165 7.47 2.32 -5.71
N LYS A 166 7.76 1.34 -6.56
CA LYS A 166 7.37 -0.07 -6.35
C LYS A 166 8.53 -0.83 -5.74
N THR A 167 8.42 -1.10 -4.44
CA THR A 167 9.23 -2.10 -3.77
C THR A 167 8.51 -3.46 -3.86
N PRO A 168 9.19 -4.60 -3.62
CA PRO A 168 8.55 -5.91 -3.66
C PRO A 168 7.34 -6.08 -2.73
N GLY A 169 7.32 -5.43 -1.56
CA GLY A 169 6.27 -5.60 -0.54
C GLY A 169 5.41 -4.36 -0.29
N VAL A 170 5.86 -3.18 -0.73
CA VAL A 170 5.17 -1.90 -0.53
C VAL A 170 5.25 -1.04 -1.78
N ILE A 171 4.13 -0.43 -2.17
CA ILE A 171 4.11 0.63 -3.17
C ILE A 171 3.95 1.96 -2.42
N TYR A 172 4.95 2.83 -2.49
CA TYR A 172 4.82 4.20 -2.01
C TYR A 172 4.40 5.10 -3.17
N TYR A 173 3.68 6.18 -2.87
CA TYR A 173 3.39 7.18 -3.89
C TYR A 173 3.32 8.58 -3.34
N LYS A 174 3.70 9.51 -4.21
CA LYS A 174 3.56 10.95 -4.03
C LYS A 174 2.89 11.51 -5.28
N GLY A 175 2.01 12.47 -5.12
CA GLY A 175 1.50 13.23 -6.24
C GLY A 175 1.32 14.70 -5.93
N ASP A 176 1.08 15.45 -7.00
CA ASP A 176 0.71 16.84 -6.97
C ASP A 176 -0.63 16.98 -7.69
N ILE A 177 -1.52 17.81 -7.14
CA ILE A 177 -2.87 18.05 -7.64
C ILE A 177 -3.09 19.55 -7.79
N SER A 178 -3.69 19.94 -8.92
CA SER A 178 -4.14 21.31 -9.17
C SER A 178 -5.45 21.28 -9.94
N HIS A 179 -6.48 21.90 -9.38
CA HIS A 179 -7.80 22.07 -9.97
C HIS A 179 -8.19 23.53 -9.95
N ARG A 180 -8.80 23.98 -11.04
CA ARG A 180 -9.58 25.21 -11.13
C ARG A 180 -10.96 24.82 -11.59
N ALA A 181 -11.95 24.95 -10.72
CA ALA A 181 -13.35 24.75 -11.02
C ALA A 181 -14.03 26.11 -11.10
N VAL A 182 -14.58 26.46 -12.25
CA VAL A 182 -15.34 27.70 -12.45
C VAL A 182 -16.80 27.33 -12.58
N TYR A 183 -17.65 27.89 -11.72
CA TYR A 183 -19.07 27.63 -11.68
C TYR A 183 -19.87 28.87 -12.08
N THR A 184 -21.04 28.62 -12.67
CA THR A 184 -22.09 29.61 -12.92
C THR A 184 -23.31 29.29 -12.06
N SER A 185 -23.89 30.31 -11.42
CA SER A 185 -25.13 30.22 -10.65
C SER A 185 -25.98 31.46 -10.96
N GLY A 186 -26.83 31.37 -11.99
CA GLY A 186 -27.48 32.56 -12.55
C GLY A 186 -26.44 33.48 -13.20
N GLU A 187 -26.36 34.72 -12.73
CA GLU A 187 -25.33 35.69 -13.17
C GLU A 187 -24.04 35.64 -12.34
N GLU A 188 -24.05 34.92 -11.21
CA GLU A 188 -22.89 34.79 -10.32
C GLU A 188 -21.87 33.81 -10.90
N LYS A 189 -20.60 34.20 -10.85
CA LYS A 189 -19.45 33.36 -11.20
C LYS A 189 -18.62 33.09 -9.96
N VAL A 190 -18.38 31.80 -9.69
CA VAL A 190 -17.62 31.35 -8.53
C VAL A 190 -16.45 30.50 -9.02
N THR A 191 -15.23 30.86 -8.64
CA THR A 191 -14.03 30.10 -8.96
C THR A 191 -13.53 29.42 -7.69
N GLN A 192 -13.33 28.11 -7.75
CA GLN A 192 -12.66 27.33 -6.72
C GLN A 192 -11.32 26.83 -7.27
N ASP A 193 -10.24 27.27 -6.65
CA ASP A 193 -8.90 26.74 -6.90
C ASP A 193 -8.53 25.76 -5.77
N ILE A 194 -8.01 24.59 -6.14
CA ILE A 194 -7.49 23.57 -5.21
C ILE A 194 -6.09 23.23 -5.69
N SER A 195 -5.11 23.29 -4.82
CA SER A 195 -3.77 22.79 -5.11
C SER A 195 -3.18 22.09 -3.90
N GLY A 196 -2.32 21.12 -4.13
CA GLY A 196 -1.79 20.36 -3.01
C GLY A 196 -1.00 19.14 -3.41
N VAL A 197 -0.74 18.34 -2.39
CA VAL A 197 0.09 17.15 -2.45
C VAL A 197 -0.67 15.93 -1.95
N ILE A 198 -0.38 14.80 -2.56
CA ILE A 198 -0.93 13.48 -2.24
C ILE A 198 0.23 12.62 -1.75
N TYR A 199 0.01 11.90 -0.66
CA TYR A 199 0.96 10.94 -0.13
C TYR A 199 0.23 9.67 0.24
N GLY A 200 0.82 8.53 -0.05
CA GLY A 200 0.35 7.29 0.51
C GLY A 200 1.26 6.11 0.27
N TYR A 201 0.83 4.97 0.78
CA TYR A 201 1.43 3.69 0.51
C TYR A 201 0.39 2.58 0.48
N ASN A 202 0.72 1.50 -0.21
CA ASN A 202 -0.08 0.30 -0.30
C ASN A 202 0.78 -0.93 0.01
N SER A 203 0.30 -1.76 0.91
CA SER A 203 0.91 -3.05 1.24
C SER A 203 -0.16 -4.14 1.38
N ALA A 204 0.28 -5.38 1.56
CA ALA A 204 -0.64 -6.50 1.80
C ALA A 204 -1.44 -6.39 3.12
N TRP A 205 -0.93 -5.62 4.07
CA TRP A 205 -1.40 -5.61 5.47
C TRP A 205 -2.02 -4.29 5.90
N SER A 206 -1.61 -3.19 5.28
CA SER A 206 -2.19 -1.87 5.48
C SER A 206 -2.02 -1.00 4.23
N SER A 207 -2.87 0.02 4.11
CA SER A 207 -2.80 1.07 3.11
C SER A 207 -3.17 2.39 3.77
N THR A 208 -2.60 3.49 3.30
CA THR A 208 -2.98 4.84 3.70
C THR A 208 -2.80 5.79 2.54
N GLU A 209 -3.75 6.70 2.36
CA GLU A 209 -3.63 7.87 1.51
C GLU A 209 -4.03 9.12 2.31
N THR A 210 -3.26 10.19 2.18
CA THR A 210 -3.53 11.50 2.76
C THR A 210 -3.29 12.57 1.71
N GLN A 211 -4.21 13.53 1.61
CA GLN A 211 -4.03 14.71 0.75
C GLN A 211 -3.91 15.96 1.63
N ARG A 212 -3.09 16.92 1.21
CA ARG A 212 -2.99 18.24 1.83
C ARG A 212 -3.31 19.27 0.78
N LEU A 213 -4.48 19.87 0.88
CA LEU A 213 -5.03 20.72 -0.16
C LEU A 213 -5.19 22.13 0.38
N ASN A 214 -4.57 23.10 -0.28
CA ASN A 214 -4.85 24.51 -0.10
C ASN A 214 -5.91 24.90 -1.12
N CYS A 215 -6.94 25.58 -0.65
CA CYS A 215 -8.12 25.86 -1.42
C CYS A 215 -8.52 27.32 -1.30
N THR A 216 -8.96 27.90 -2.41
CA THR A 216 -9.52 29.24 -2.46
C THR A 216 -10.87 29.16 -3.16
N VAL A 217 -11.88 29.82 -2.61
CA VAL A 217 -13.13 30.11 -3.33
C VAL A 217 -13.24 31.61 -3.47
N SER A 218 -13.43 32.09 -4.68
CA SER A 218 -13.52 33.51 -5.01
C SER A 218 -14.71 33.79 -5.90
N THR A 219 -15.40 34.89 -5.61
CA THR A 219 -16.44 35.49 -6.45
C THR A 219 -16.03 36.93 -6.78
N LYS A 220 -16.91 37.69 -7.41
CA LYS A 220 -16.71 39.14 -7.58
C LYS A 220 -16.69 39.88 -6.24
N ASP A 221 -17.46 39.41 -5.27
CA ASP A 221 -17.77 40.16 -4.05
C ASP A 221 -16.97 39.67 -2.84
N TRP A 222 -16.43 38.44 -2.89
CA TRP A 222 -15.74 37.85 -1.76
C TRP A 222 -14.73 36.77 -2.12
N GLN A 223 -13.82 36.51 -1.18
CA GLN A 223 -12.85 35.42 -1.24
C GLN A 223 -12.80 34.68 0.10
N MET A 224 -12.55 33.38 0.04
CA MET A 224 -12.32 32.50 1.18
C MET A 224 -11.11 31.63 0.91
N GLU A 225 -10.26 31.44 1.91
CA GLU A 225 -9.09 30.56 1.85
C GLU A 225 -9.16 29.54 2.98
N TYR A 226 -8.92 28.28 2.65
CA TYR A 226 -8.99 27.17 3.59
C TYR A 226 -8.05 26.05 3.18
N GLN A 227 -7.76 25.17 4.13
CA GLN A 227 -7.01 23.94 3.90
C GLN A 227 -7.88 22.73 4.21
N LEU A 228 -7.79 21.71 3.38
CA LEU A 228 -8.37 20.39 3.61
C LEU A 228 -7.25 19.35 3.84
N ARG A 229 -7.51 18.42 4.76
CA ARG A 229 -6.67 17.24 4.99
C ARG A 229 -7.52 15.98 5.04
N PRO A 230 -8.00 15.45 3.89
CA PRO A 230 -8.61 14.14 3.86
C PRO A 230 -7.54 13.05 4.01
N SER A 231 -7.88 12.01 4.77
CA SER A 231 -7.05 10.84 4.99
C SER A 231 -7.93 9.59 5.10
N VAL A 232 -7.48 8.51 4.46
CA VAL A 232 -8.11 7.20 4.51
C VAL A 232 -7.03 6.16 4.77
N SER A 233 -7.21 5.38 5.82
CA SER A 233 -6.31 4.32 6.24
C SER A 233 -7.06 3.02 6.43
N VAL A 234 -6.45 1.91 6.00
CA VAL A 234 -6.97 0.56 6.18
C VAL A 234 -5.87 -0.33 6.74
N ASN A 235 -6.17 -1.14 7.75
CA ASN A 235 -5.24 -2.14 8.28
C ASN A 235 -5.92 -3.48 8.59
N LYS A 236 -5.11 -4.54 8.55
CA LYS A 236 -5.44 -5.89 9.01
C LYS A 236 -4.81 -6.14 10.38
N THR A 237 -5.61 -6.10 11.43
CA THR A 237 -5.15 -6.50 12.76
C THR A 237 -5.33 -8.00 12.96
N LEU A 238 -4.53 -8.60 13.84
CA LEU A 238 -4.62 -10.03 14.16
C LEU A 238 -5.15 -10.19 15.59
N GLU A 239 -6.28 -10.85 15.74
CA GLU A 239 -6.89 -11.12 17.05
C GLU A 239 -6.93 -12.63 17.29
N TYR A 240 -6.59 -13.06 18.51
CA TYR A 240 -6.81 -14.44 18.95
C TYR A 240 -8.09 -14.53 19.77
N SER A 241 -8.85 -15.59 19.58
CA SER A 241 -10.00 -15.90 20.44
C SER A 241 -9.90 -17.35 20.89
N LYS A 242 -9.97 -17.55 22.21
CA LYS A 242 -10.13 -18.89 22.79
C LYS A 242 -11.55 -19.37 22.54
N ASN A 243 -11.68 -20.66 22.27
CA ASN A 243 -12.98 -21.31 22.18
C ASN A 243 -13.36 -21.95 23.52
N GLU A 244 -14.66 -22.09 23.74
CA GLU A 244 -15.19 -22.92 24.82
C GLU A 244 -14.83 -24.40 24.57
N PRO A 245 -14.03 -25.05 25.44
CA PRO A 245 -13.45 -26.37 25.17
C PRO A 245 -14.46 -27.48 24.92
N THR A 246 -15.69 -27.34 25.44
CA THR A 246 -16.76 -28.34 25.30
C THR A 246 -17.59 -28.16 24.03
N ALA A 247 -17.40 -27.06 23.29
CA ALA A 247 -18.23 -26.72 22.14
C ALA A 247 -17.58 -27.05 20.78
N ILE A 248 -16.24 -27.22 20.72
CA ILE A 248 -15.50 -27.37 19.46
C ILE A 248 -14.16 -28.12 19.64
N SER A 249 -13.59 -28.62 18.55
CA SER A 249 -12.41 -29.50 18.51
C SER A 249 -11.03 -28.80 18.55
N PHE A 250 -10.97 -27.49 18.76
CA PHE A 250 -9.71 -26.73 18.82
C PHE A 250 -9.77 -25.59 19.85
N GLU A 251 -8.66 -25.33 20.55
CA GLU A 251 -8.58 -24.42 21.71
C GLU A 251 -8.91 -22.95 21.39
N GLY A 252 -8.74 -22.56 20.14
CA GLY A 252 -8.95 -21.20 19.66
C GLY A 252 -8.23 -20.98 18.35
N ASN A 253 -8.55 -19.87 17.69
CA ASN A 253 -7.93 -19.52 16.42
C ASN A 253 -7.72 -18.02 16.30
N TYR A 254 -6.84 -17.68 15.37
CA TYR A 254 -6.63 -16.31 14.97
C TYR A 254 -7.72 -15.88 13.98
N LYS A 255 -8.08 -14.61 14.00
CA LYS A 255 -8.89 -13.95 12.98
C LYS A 255 -8.20 -12.66 12.56
N GLU A 256 -8.32 -12.33 11.28
CA GLU A 256 -7.97 -10.99 10.79
C GLU A 256 -9.17 -10.08 10.94
N VAL A 257 -8.93 -8.90 11.51
CA VAL A 257 -9.93 -7.82 11.60
C VAL A 257 -9.44 -6.67 10.73
N MET A 258 -10.16 -6.42 9.65
CA MET A 258 -9.92 -5.27 8.79
C MET A 258 -10.70 -4.07 9.33
N GLN A 259 -9.99 -2.98 9.57
CA GLN A 259 -10.54 -1.73 10.05
C GLN A 259 -10.19 -0.61 9.07
N ASN A 260 -11.17 0.23 8.77
CA ASN A 260 -10.98 1.41 7.95
C ASN A 260 -11.16 2.65 8.82
N LYS A 261 -10.28 3.63 8.70
CA LYS A 261 -10.38 4.93 9.36
C LYS A 261 -10.32 5.99 8.29
N SER A 262 -11.31 6.86 8.30
CA SER A 262 -11.41 7.96 7.34
C SER A 262 -11.71 9.25 8.07
N GLY A 263 -10.93 10.28 7.79
CA GLY A 263 -11.05 11.59 8.43
C GLY A 263 -10.75 12.71 7.45
N LEU A 264 -11.56 13.75 7.48
CA LEU A 264 -11.37 15.00 6.75
C LEU A 264 -11.40 16.13 7.77
N SER A 265 -10.27 16.82 7.92
CA SER A 265 -10.23 18.09 8.65
C SER A 265 -10.23 19.26 7.69
N TYR A 266 -10.93 20.35 8.02
CA TYR A 266 -10.79 21.63 7.33
C TYR A 266 -10.41 22.75 8.30
N ASN A 267 -9.66 23.72 7.81
CA ASN A 267 -9.31 24.96 8.53
C ASN A 267 -9.43 26.15 7.57
N ILE A 268 -10.22 27.16 7.93
CA ILE A 268 -10.45 28.39 7.17
C ILE A 268 -9.54 29.48 7.73
N TYR A 269 -8.75 30.11 6.85
CA TYR A 269 -7.79 31.17 7.20
C TYR A 269 -8.31 32.56 6.84
N VAL A 270 -9.05 32.67 5.75
CA VAL A 270 -9.66 33.92 5.30
C VAL A 270 -11.15 33.69 5.16
N LEU A 271 -11.95 34.41 5.95
CA LEU A 271 -13.40 34.40 5.86
C LEU A 271 -13.91 35.51 4.94
N PRO A 272 -14.99 35.28 4.18
CA PRO A 272 -15.65 36.34 3.44
C PRO A 272 -16.19 37.43 4.37
N PRO A 273 -16.07 38.73 4.02
CA PRO A 273 -16.46 39.85 4.89
C PRO A 273 -17.92 39.83 5.35
N GLN A 274 -18.81 39.24 4.54
CA GLN A 274 -20.23 39.13 4.82
C GLN A 274 -20.60 38.05 5.85
N PHE A 275 -19.67 37.18 6.25
CA PHE A 275 -19.93 36.13 7.22
C PHE A 275 -19.40 36.49 8.62
N THR A 276 -20.21 36.22 9.64
CA THR A 276 -19.99 36.61 11.02
C THR A 276 -19.19 35.56 11.82
N TYR A 277 -18.77 35.95 13.04
CA TYR A 277 -18.06 35.15 14.06
C TYR A 277 -18.68 33.79 14.42
N THR A 278 -19.91 33.49 14.00
CA THR A 278 -20.59 32.22 14.28
C THR A 278 -20.27 31.12 13.27
N THR A 279 -19.58 31.44 12.17
CA THR A 279 -19.20 30.44 11.17
C THR A 279 -18.05 29.58 11.70
N PRO A 280 -18.18 28.24 11.77
CA PRO A 280 -17.08 27.38 12.18
C PRO A 280 -15.89 27.54 11.23
N THR A 281 -14.75 27.97 11.76
CA THR A 281 -13.50 28.12 11.00
C THR A 281 -12.70 26.82 10.92
N SER A 282 -13.12 25.78 11.64
CA SER A 282 -12.54 24.45 11.53
C SER A 282 -13.57 23.38 11.86
N GLY A 283 -13.31 22.17 11.38
CA GLY A 283 -14.16 21.02 11.67
C GLY A 283 -13.55 19.72 11.19
N ASN A 284 -14.15 18.62 11.62
CA ASN A 284 -13.74 17.27 11.27
C ASN A 284 -14.96 16.46 10.83
N VAL A 285 -14.79 15.70 9.76
CA VAL A 285 -15.78 14.76 9.24
C VAL A 285 -15.15 13.39 9.13
N SER A 286 -15.93 12.36 9.44
CA SER A 286 -15.53 10.96 9.27
C SER A 286 -16.62 10.19 8.54
N VAL A 287 -16.21 9.17 7.78
CA VAL A 287 -17.13 8.16 7.24
C VAL A 287 -17.14 6.98 8.21
N PRO A 288 -18.29 6.58 8.75
CA PRO A 288 -18.38 5.37 9.57
C PRO A 288 -17.92 4.14 8.77
N SER A 289 -17.13 3.28 9.39
CA SER A 289 -16.76 1.99 8.83
C SER A 289 -17.16 0.88 9.80
N PHE A 290 -17.33 -0.33 9.27
CA PHE A 290 -17.57 -1.53 10.07
C PHE A 290 -16.46 -2.53 9.83
N ASN A 291 -16.06 -3.20 10.91
CA ASN A 291 -15.03 -4.22 10.86
C ASN A 291 -15.47 -5.37 9.97
N THR A 292 -14.56 -5.84 9.10
CA THR A 292 -14.72 -7.11 8.40
C THR A 292 -13.75 -8.13 8.96
N PHE A 293 -14.22 -9.39 9.01
CA PHE A 293 -13.49 -10.48 9.67
C PHE A 293 -13.14 -11.58 8.66
N GLU A 294 -12.00 -12.22 8.88
CA GLU A 294 -11.61 -13.49 8.28
C GLU A 294 -11.10 -14.42 9.38
N GLN A 295 -11.74 -15.58 9.54
CA GLN A 295 -11.25 -16.62 10.45
C GLN A 295 -10.05 -17.31 9.80
N LEU A 296 -8.94 -17.42 10.54
CA LEU A 296 -7.74 -18.11 10.08
C LEU A 296 -7.70 -19.54 10.59
N VAL A 297 -6.85 -20.35 9.95
CA VAL A 297 -6.61 -21.75 10.33
C VAL A 297 -6.09 -21.81 11.77
N ALA A 298 -6.56 -22.81 12.53
CA ALA A 298 -6.04 -23.17 13.85
C ALA A 298 -5.03 -24.31 13.72
N PRO A 299 -3.71 -24.03 13.61
CA PRO A 299 -2.72 -25.08 13.47
C PRO A 299 -2.51 -25.83 14.80
N ASP A 300 -2.44 -27.16 14.74
CA ASP A 300 -2.03 -27.98 15.88
C ASP A 300 -0.49 -28.02 15.95
N ILE A 301 0.05 -27.16 16.82
CA ILE A 301 1.47 -27.06 17.16
C ILE A 301 1.73 -27.38 18.63
N SER A 302 0.89 -28.20 19.25
CA SER A 302 0.92 -28.50 20.69
C SER A 302 2.28 -28.99 21.21
N TYR A 303 3.09 -29.65 20.36
CA TYR A 303 4.45 -30.09 20.70
C TYR A 303 5.45 -28.92 20.90
N LEU A 304 5.12 -27.70 20.47
CA LEU A 304 5.94 -26.49 20.64
C LEU A 304 5.63 -25.73 21.93
N LYS A 305 4.77 -26.27 22.81
CA LYS A 305 4.39 -25.59 24.05
C LYS A 305 5.62 -25.17 24.88
N GLY A 306 5.75 -23.88 25.14
CA GLY A 306 6.88 -23.29 25.89
C GLY A 306 8.12 -22.99 25.05
N HIS A 307 8.09 -23.27 23.74
CA HIS A 307 9.14 -22.86 22.81
C HIS A 307 9.07 -21.33 22.57
N PHE A 308 10.22 -20.64 22.52
CA PHE A 308 10.25 -19.18 22.42
C PHE A 308 9.48 -18.62 21.20
N ALA A 309 9.51 -19.35 20.07
CA ALA A 309 8.83 -18.99 18.83
C ALA A 309 7.46 -19.66 18.63
N GLU A 310 6.88 -20.29 19.66
CA GLU A 310 5.59 -20.98 19.58
C GLU A 310 4.51 -20.10 18.92
N GLU A 311 4.33 -18.89 19.43
CA GLU A 311 3.31 -17.96 18.95
C GLU A 311 3.61 -17.43 17.53
N ASP A 312 4.88 -17.17 17.22
CA ASP A 312 5.28 -16.72 15.88
C ASP A 312 4.98 -17.80 14.84
N ILE A 313 5.36 -19.05 15.11
CA ILE A 313 5.10 -20.19 14.24
C ILE A 313 3.59 -20.42 14.08
N LYS A 314 2.81 -20.31 15.17
CA LYS A 314 1.35 -20.40 15.14
C LYS A 314 0.74 -19.39 14.19
N LYS A 315 1.15 -18.12 14.30
CA LYS A 315 0.69 -17.02 13.43
C LYS A 315 1.08 -17.25 11.99
N MET A 316 2.32 -17.70 11.73
CA MET A 316 2.78 -17.96 10.36
C MET A 316 1.98 -19.08 9.67
N PHE A 317 1.63 -20.15 10.39
CA PHE A 317 0.73 -21.17 9.85
C PHE A 317 -0.70 -20.67 9.67
N ALA A 318 -1.24 -19.92 10.64
CA ALA A 318 -2.58 -19.35 10.56
C ALA A 318 -2.75 -18.43 9.32
N MET A 319 -1.74 -17.59 9.04
CA MET A 319 -1.72 -16.69 7.88
C MET A 319 -1.25 -17.34 6.57
N GLN A 320 -1.00 -18.67 6.59
CA GLN A 320 -0.48 -19.46 5.47
C GLN A 320 0.87 -18.98 4.90
N VAL A 321 1.65 -18.28 5.71
CA VAL A 321 3.06 -17.95 5.42
C VAL A 321 3.89 -19.23 5.49
N LEU A 322 3.68 -20.01 6.54
CA LEU A 322 4.12 -21.41 6.61
C LEU A 322 3.03 -22.33 6.04
N THR A 323 3.48 -23.36 5.32
CA THR A 323 2.62 -24.36 4.69
C THR A 323 3.16 -25.76 4.95
N GLY A 324 2.32 -26.78 4.76
CA GLY A 324 2.61 -28.16 5.14
C GLY A 324 1.97 -28.52 6.47
N GLU A 325 2.34 -29.66 7.03
CA GLU A 325 1.75 -30.17 8.27
C GLU A 325 2.46 -29.58 9.50
N PRO A 326 1.77 -28.79 10.36
CA PRO A 326 2.41 -28.10 11.48
C PRO A 326 3.10 -29.05 12.48
N LYS A 327 2.60 -30.28 12.62
CA LYS A 327 3.15 -31.34 13.49
C LYS A 327 4.55 -31.80 13.09
N PHE A 328 4.92 -31.63 11.83
CA PHE A 328 6.23 -32.01 11.31
C PHE A 328 7.15 -30.81 11.07
N TYR A 329 6.73 -29.62 11.52
CA TYR A 329 7.60 -28.45 11.48
C TYR A 329 8.78 -28.65 12.43
N LYS A 330 9.97 -28.24 12.00
CA LYS A 330 11.20 -28.46 12.77
C LYS A 330 11.86 -27.12 13.08
N PRO A 331 11.45 -26.45 14.18
CA PRO A 331 11.82 -25.04 14.43
C PRO A 331 13.33 -24.80 14.57
N ASN A 332 14.06 -25.78 15.09
CA ASN A 332 15.48 -25.65 15.42
C ASN A 332 16.41 -26.03 14.25
N GLU A 333 15.87 -26.49 13.12
CA GLU A 333 16.68 -26.70 11.92
C GLU A 333 17.05 -25.36 11.29
N ALA A 334 18.26 -25.27 10.74
CA ALA A 334 18.67 -24.17 9.90
C ALA A 334 17.68 -24.01 8.73
N ILE A 335 17.28 -22.77 8.45
CA ILE A 335 16.42 -22.47 7.30
C ILE A 335 17.29 -22.21 6.07
N THR A 336 16.90 -22.77 4.92
CA THR A 336 17.62 -22.50 3.67
C THR A 336 17.23 -21.14 3.09
N ARG A 337 18.09 -20.59 2.24
CA ARG A 337 17.81 -19.35 1.49
C ARG A 337 16.52 -19.43 0.68
N GLY A 338 16.26 -20.58 0.05
CA GLY A 338 15.03 -20.85 -0.70
C GLY A 338 13.78 -20.82 0.17
N GLN A 339 13.83 -21.49 1.34
CA GLN A 339 12.73 -21.52 2.29
C GLN A 339 12.43 -20.15 2.88
N PHE A 340 13.47 -19.40 3.27
CA PHE A 340 13.31 -18.03 3.77
C PHE A 340 12.67 -17.11 2.72
N THR A 341 13.15 -17.19 1.47
CA THR A 341 12.59 -16.42 0.35
C THR A 341 11.12 -16.77 0.11
N GLN A 342 10.76 -18.06 0.11
CA GLN A 342 9.37 -18.49 -0.01
C GLN A 342 8.49 -17.93 1.11
N MET A 343 8.95 -17.98 2.37
CA MET A 343 8.21 -17.41 3.50
C MET A 343 8.00 -15.91 3.32
N LEU A 344 9.03 -15.17 2.89
CA LEU A 344 8.93 -13.73 2.71
C LEU A 344 7.98 -13.35 1.56
N VAL A 345 8.07 -14.02 0.42
CA VAL A 345 7.16 -13.82 -0.73
C VAL A 345 5.70 -14.01 -0.31
N LYS A 346 5.41 -15.04 0.51
CA LYS A 346 4.06 -15.26 1.06
C LYS A 346 3.68 -14.22 2.11
N ALA A 347 4.61 -13.77 2.93
CA ALA A 347 4.37 -12.77 3.97
C ALA A 347 3.99 -11.41 3.38
N ILE A 348 4.66 -10.98 2.31
CA ILE A 348 4.37 -9.71 1.62
C ILE A 348 3.27 -9.86 0.55
N LYS A 349 2.73 -11.08 0.38
CA LYS A 349 1.71 -11.44 -0.63
C LYS A 349 2.10 -11.03 -2.04
N LEU A 350 3.39 -11.19 -2.38
CA LEU A 350 3.91 -10.90 -3.70
C LEU A 350 3.22 -11.82 -4.73
N PRO A 351 2.70 -11.27 -5.84
CA PRO A 351 2.05 -12.07 -6.88
C PRO A 351 2.98 -13.16 -7.45
N ILE A 352 2.45 -14.37 -7.60
CA ILE A 352 3.14 -15.50 -8.23
C ILE A 352 2.43 -15.90 -9.52
N ASP A 353 3.20 -16.16 -10.58
CA ASP A 353 2.64 -16.70 -11.81
C ASP A 353 2.52 -18.22 -11.70
N ASN A 354 1.27 -18.70 -11.66
CA ASN A 354 0.96 -20.13 -11.53
C ASN A 354 0.85 -20.84 -12.89
N ASN A 355 1.12 -20.17 -14.02
CA ASN A 355 1.00 -20.76 -15.37
C ASN A 355 2.02 -21.86 -15.69
N THR A 356 2.86 -22.26 -14.74
CA THR A 356 3.83 -23.36 -14.91
C THR A 356 3.21 -24.73 -15.17
N LYS A 357 1.88 -24.92 -14.96
CA LYS A 357 1.20 -26.20 -15.19
C LYS A 357 0.42 -26.32 -16.49
N SER A 358 0.27 -25.25 -17.29
CA SER A 358 -0.51 -25.31 -18.53
C SER A 358 0.17 -24.54 -19.65
N ASN A 359 1.10 -25.21 -20.33
CA ASN A 359 1.16 -25.35 -21.79
C ASN A 359 2.55 -25.83 -22.22
N LYS A 360 2.58 -26.96 -22.94
CA LYS A 360 3.74 -27.41 -23.71
C LYS A 360 4.17 -26.27 -24.65
N LYS A 361 5.37 -25.71 -24.44
CA LYS A 361 6.08 -24.66 -25.22
C LYS A 361 6.15 -23.24 -24.65
N ALA A 362 5.90 -23.00 -23.35
CA ALA A 362 6.47 -21.80 -22.73
C ALA A 362 7.98 -22.02 -22.48
N SER A 363 8.85 -21.15 -22.99
CA SER A 363 10.26 -21.14 -22.63
C SER A 363 10.37 -20.86 -21.13
N VAL A 364 10.79 -21.84 -20.35
CA VAL A 364 11.10 -21.65 -18.94
C VAL A 364 12.39 -20.83 -18.87
N ASP A 365 12.29 -19.60 -18.39
CA ASP A 365 13.48 -18.79 -18.08
C ASP A 365 14.16 -19.40 -16.84
N VAL A 366 15.16 -20.23 -17.09
CA VAL A 366 16.05 -20.74 -16.04
C VAL A 366 17.09 -19.65 -15.78
N VAL A 367 16.82 -18.81 -14.78
CA VAL A 367 17.72 -17.73 -14.35
C VAL A 367 18.86 -18.27 -13.49
N PHE A 368 18.55 -19.21 -12.60
CA PHE A 368 19.52 -19.84 -11.71
C PHE A 368 19.59 -21.34 -12.00
N SER A 369 20.81 -21.85 -12.09
CA SER A 369 21.12 -23.23 -12.44
C SER A 369 20.69 -24.24 -11.36
N ASP A 370 20.62 -23.81 -10.09
CA ASP A 370 20.23 -24.62 -8.93
C ASP A 370 18.72 -24.50 -8.58
N VAL A 371 17.98 -23.62 -9.26
CA VAL A 371 16.54 -23.41 -9.03
C VAL A 371 15.73 -24.09 -10.14
N LEU A 372 15.49 -25.39 -9.96
CA LEU A 372 14.80 -26.23 -10.94
C LEU A 372 13.26 -26.02 -10.91
N PRO A 373 12.56 -26.03 -12.07
CA PRO A 373 11.11 -25.82 -12.16
C PRO A 373 10.24 -26.76 -11.32
N GLU A 374 10.74 -27.95 -11.01
CA GLU A 374 10.04 -28.97 -10.24
C GLU A 374 10.05 -28.71 -8.73
N ARG A 375 10.91 -27.79 -8.26
CA ARG A 375 11.03 -27.42 -6.84
C ARG A 375 9.80 -26.63 -6.40
N GLN A 376 9.32 -26.89 -5.18
CA GLN A 376 8.17 -26.17 -4.61
C GLN A 376 8.46 -24.66 -4.45
N GLU A 377 9.72 -24.30 -4.21
CA GLU A 377 10.17 -22.93 -4.04
C GLU A 377 10.32 -22.18 -5.36
N TYR A 378 10.39 -22.87 -6.50
CA TYR A 378 10.62 -22.29 -7.83
C TYR A 378 9.74 -21.07 -8.13
N PRO A 379 8.39 -21.14 -8.08
CA PRO A 379 7.54 -19.99 -8.43
C PRO A 379 7.76 -18.79 -7.50
N TYR A 380 8.12 -19.04 -6.23
CA TYR A 380 8.36 -17.99 -5.25
C TYR A 380 9.71 -17.30 -5.48
N ILE A 381 10.76 -18.08 -5.73
CA ILE A 381 12.10 -17.54 -6.02
C ILE A 381 12.07 -16.75 -7.33
N MET A 382 11.37 -17.25 -8.35
CA MET A 382 11.24 -16.55 -9.62
C MET A 382 10.44 -15.24 -9.49
N ALA A 383 9.36 -15.23 -8.70
CA ALA A 383 8.64 -14.00 -8.39
C ALA A 383 9.53 -13.00 -7.63
N ALA A 384 10.25 -13.49 -6.60
CA ALA A 384 11.18 -12.67 -5.83
C ALA A 384 12.27 -12.06 -6.73
N TYR A 385 12.88 -12.85 -7.62
CA TYR A 385 13.89 -12.38 -8.55
C TYR A 385 13.33 -11.31 -9.51
N LYS A 386 12.17 -11.57 -10.13
CA LYS A 386 11.51 -10.62 -11.05
C LYS A 386 11.14 -9.30 -10.37
N SER A 387 10.79 -9.34 -9.09
CA SER A 387 10.49 -8.13 -8.29
C SER A 387 11.74 -7.39 -7.80
N GLY A 388 12.95 -7.95 -7.99
CA GLY A 388 14.19 -7.41 -7.43
C GLY A 388 14.41 -7.73 -5.94
N LEU A 389 13.49 -8.47 -5.29
CA LEU A 389 13.60 -8.85 -3.88
C LEU A 389 14.87 -9.65 -3.58
N VAL A 390 15.26 -10.54 -4.49
CA VAL A 390 16.46 -11.38 -4.35
C VAL A 390 17.34 -11.32 -5.58
N ILE A 391 18.64 -11.53 -5.36
CA ILE A 391 19.66 -11.66 -6.40
C ILE A 391 20.43 -12.98 -6.21
N GLY A 392 21.05 -13.49 -7.27
CA GLY A 392 21.96 -14.64 -7.18
C GLY A 392 23.17 -14.34 -6.30
N LYS A 393 23.79 -15.38 -5.73
CA LYS A 393 25.05 -15.21 -4.96
C LYS A 393 26.25 -15.07 -5.90
N ASP A 394 26.33 -15.93 -6.91
CA ASP A 394 27.47 -16.02 -7.83
C ASP A 394 27.07 -16.77 -9.11
N ASN A 395 27.71 -16.53 -10.26
CA ASN A 395 27.67 -17.39 -11.47
C ASN A 395 26.33 -18.10 -11.79
N ASN A 396 25.20 -17.39 -11.81
CA ASN A 396 23.85 -17.96 -12.02
C ASN A 396 23.45 -19.04 -10.99
N ASN A 397 23.88 -18.88 -9.75
CA ASN A 397 23.56 -19.73 -8.60
C ASN A 397 22.80 -18.92 -7.55
N PHE A 398 21.67 -19.46 -7.10
CA PHE A 398 20.87 -18.89 -6.03
C PHE A 398 21.27 -19.42 -4.66
N ALA A 399 21.94 -20.58 -4.58
CA ALA A 399 22.19 -21.30 -3.35
C ALA A 399 20.89 -21.65 -2.58
N ILE A 400 19.91 -22.24 -3.29
CA ILE A 400 18.57 -22.54 -2.78
C ILE A 400 18.58 -23.39 -1.48
N ASP A 401 19.53 -24.32 -1.37
CA ASP A 401 19.64 -25.30 -0.29
C ASP A 401 20.65 -24.91 0.80
N GLU A 402 21.38 -23.80 0.64
CA GLU A 402 22.30 -23.32 1.66
C GLU A 402 21.55 -22.66 2.82
N PRO A 403 21.97 -22.90 4.08
CA PRO A 403 21.54 -22.11 5.22
C PRO A 403 21.77 -20.60 5.00
N ILE A 404 20.79 -19.79 5.38
CA ILE A 404 20.89 -18.33 5.24
C ILE A 404 21.54 -17.69 6.47
N GLU A 405 22.52 -16.80 6.24
CA GLU A 405 23.11 -15.98 7.30
C GLU A 405 22.11 -14.93 7.79
N ARG A 406 22.20 -14.56 9.07
CA ARG A 406 21.31 -13.56 9.68
C ARG A 406 21.37 -12.22 8.94
N GLN A 407 22.55 -11.72 8.59
CA GLN A 407 22.67 -10.46 7.84
C GLN A 407 22.02 -10.52 6.45
N GLU A 408 22.12 -11.67 5.77
CA GLU A 408 21.52 -11.87 4.44
C GLU A 408 19.98 -11.88 4.52
N ALA A 409 19.43 -12.56 5.53
CA ALA A 409 18.00 -12.57 5.79
C ALA A 409 17.44 -11.15 5.99
N ILE A 410 18.16 -10.30 6.72
CA ILE A 410 17.74 -8.92 6.98
C ILE A 410 17.83 -8.04 5.73
N VAL A 411 18.86 -8.20 4.90
CA VAL A 411 18.97 -7.46 3.64
C VAL A 411 17.80 -7.78 2.70
N ILE A 412 17.48 -9.06 2.51
CA ILE A 412 16.35 -9.46 1.66
C ILE A 412 15.04 -8.92 2.24
N LEU A 413 14.87 -8.97 3.57
CA LEU A 413 13.67 -8.49 4.23
C LEU A 413 13.48 -6.98 4.08
N LEU A 414 14.54 -6.18 4.29
CA LEU A 414 14.47 -4.72 4.18
C LEU A 414 14.24 -4.27 2.74
N ARG A 415 14.77 -5.02 1.77
CA ARG A 415 14.47 -4.79 0.36
C ARG A 415 12.99 -4.91 0.03
N ALA A 416 12.25 -5.77 0.74
CA ALA A 416 10.80 -5.84 0.57
C ALA A 416 10.07 -4.56 1.00
N LEU A 417 10.67 -3.75 1.89
CA LEU A 417 10.09 -2.50 2.38
C LEU A 417 10.59 -1.26 1.64
N GLY A 418 11.75 -1.32 0.96
CA GLY A 418 12.41 -0.18 0.31
C GLY A 418 12.85 0.94 1.27
N LEU A 419 13.14 0.59 2.52
CA LEU A 419 13.50 1.54 3.59
C LEU A 419 15.02 1.59 3.85
N GLU A 420 15.85 1.17 2.90
CA GLU A 420 17.31 1.20 3.02
C GLU A 420 17.83 2.63 3.17
N HIS A 421 17.08 3.61 2.64
CA HIS A 421 17.37 5.03 2.78
C HIS A 421 17.27 5.52 4.22
N LEU A 422 16.60 4.82 5.15
CA LEU A 422 16.60 5.19 6.58
C LEU A 422 18.00 5.09 7.22
N GLY A 423 18.92 4.37 6.58
CA GLY A 423 20.36 4.45 6.83
C GLY A 423 21.01 5.51 5.94
N LEU A 424 20.60 6.78 6.09
CA LEU A 424 21.04 7.91 5.24
C LEU A 424 22.57 8.11 5.24
N ASP A 425 23.25 7.70 6.31
CA ASP A 425 24.71 7.69 6.34
C ASP A 425 25.25 6.61 5.39
N PRO A 426 26.24 6.93 4.53
CA PRO A 426 26.79 5.94 3.61
C PRO A 426 27.35 4.69 4.28
N THR A 427 27.79 4.85 5.54
CA THR A 427 28.32 3.82 6.44
C THR A 427 27.74 4.04 7.84
N PRO A 428 26.48 3.64 8.08
CA PRO A 428 25.87 3.84 9.38
C PRO A 428 26.55 2.95 10.42
N ILE A 429 26.70 3.45 11.63
CA ILE A 429 27.19 2.67 12.77
C ILE A 429 25.95 2.15 13.50
N THR A 430 25.83 0.83 13.60
CA THR A 430 24.74 0.21 14.35
C THR A 430 25.00 0.29 15.86
N SER A 431 23.95 0.09 16.65
CA SER A 431 24.06 0.02 18.12
C SER A 431 24.67 -1.30 18.61
N PHE A 432 24.96 -2.25 17.71
CA PHE A 432 25.41 -3.59 18.07
C PHE A 432 26.88 -3.63 18.46
N THR A 433 27.20 -4.43 19.48
CA THR A 433 28.58 -4.55 20.00
C THR A 433 29.53 -5.24 19.01
N ASP A 434 28.99 -5.94 18.03
CA ASP A 434 29.69 -6.65 16.95
C ASP A 434 29.51 -5.98 15.58
N ASP A 435 29.16 -4.68 15.54
CA ASP A 435 28.96 -3.86 14.32
C ASP A 435 30.08 -3.99 13.27
N LYS A 436 31.33 -4.16 13.73
CA LYS A 436 32.50 -4.36 12.86
C LYS A 436 32.50 -5.66 12.06
N TYR A 437 31.68 -6.63 12.45
CA TYR A 437 31.55 -7.93 11.76
C TYR A 437 30.36 -7.96 10.80
N ILE A 438 29.53 -6.92 10.77
CA ILE A 438 28.49 -6.75 9.77
C ILE A 438 29.17 -6.32 8.48
N ASP A 439 28.94 -7.07 7.40
CA ASP A 439 29.54 -6.73 6.12
C ASP A 439 29.03 -5.37 5.62
N SER A 440 29.87 -4.66 4.87
CA SER A 440 29.53 -3.33 4.33
C SER A 440 28.24 -3.32 3.50
N TRP A 441 27.96 -4.39 2.77
CA TRP A 441 26.77 -4.53 1.92
C TRP A 441 25.47 -4.78 2.72
N ALA A 442 25.55 -5.16 3.99
CA ALA A 442 24.38 -5.40 4.84
C ALA A 442 24.16 -4.28 5.87
N LYS A 443 25.12 -3.36 5.99
CA LYS A 443 25.19 -2.46 7.14
C LYS A 443 24.05 -1.46 7.18
N ARG A 444 23.63 -0.94 6.02
CA ARG A 444 22.54 0.02 5.91
C ARG A 444 21.20 -0.63 6.26
N GLU A 445 20.98 -1.82 5.74
CA GLU A 445 19.77 -2.60 5.96
C GLU A 445 19.66 -3.04 7.40
N VAL A 446 20.75 -3.53 8.01
CA VAL A 446 20.76 -3.92 9.43
C VAL A 446 20.53 -2.71 10.34
N TYR A 447 21.12 -1.55 10.02
CA TYR A 447 20.85 -0.31 10.74
C TYR A 447 19.37 0.09 10.65
N ALA A 448 18.81 0.13 9.44
CA ALA A 448 17.41 0.48 9.21
C ALA A 448 16.48 -0.50 9.93
N ALA A 449 16.74 -1.81 9.81
CA ALA A 449 15.99 -2.87 10.48
C ALA A 449 15.97 -2.72 12.00
N ASN A 450 17.09 -2.29 12.59
CA ASN A 450 17.17 -2.03 14.03
C ASN A 450 16.35 -0.80 14.42
N ARG A 451 16.43 0.28 13.62
CA ARG A 451 15.69 1.53 13.85
C ARG A 451 14.17 1.33 13.83
N ILE A 452 13.67 0.48 12.93
CA ILE A 452 12.24 0.15 12.82
C ILE A 452 11.83 -1.07 13.68
N GLY A 453 12.72 -1.54 14.56
CA GLY A 453 12.39 -2.58 15.55
C GLY A 453 12.22 -4.01 15.01
N ILE A 454 12.59 -4.28 13.75
CA ILE A 454 12.52 -5.64 13.17
C ILE A 454 13.61 -6.54 13.75
N VAL A 455 14.78 -5.99 14.06
CA VAL A 455 15.88 -6.74 14.68
C VAL A 455 16.40 -6.10 15.96
N SER A 456 16.71 -6.98 16.90
CA SER A 456 17.43 -6.68 18.13
C SER A 456 18.70 -7.52 18.23
N GLY A 457 19.61 -7.09 19.11
CA GLY A 457 20.76 -7.87 19.50
C GLY A 457 20.36 -9.00 20.44
N ASP A 458 21.28 -9.91 20.68
CA ASP A 458 21.19 -10.90 21.75
C ASP A 458 21.36 -10.27 23.14
N GLU A 459 21.41 -11.09 24.19
CA GLU A 459 21.58 -10.66 25.57
C GLU A 459 22.89 -9.86 25.81
N ASN A 460 23.88 -10.01 24.93
CA ASN A 460 25.15 -9.30 24.97
C ASN A 460 25.19 -8.09 24.01
N GLY A 461 24.04 -7.73 23.43
CA GLY A 461 23.92 -6.66 22.44
C GLY A 461 24.57 -6.97 21.09
N LYS A 462 24.82 -8.24 20.76
CA LYS A 462 25.39 -8.65 19.46
C LYS A 462 24.30 -8.96 18.45
N PHE A 463 24.50 -8.55 17.21
CA PHE A 463 23.65 -8.92 16.09
C PHE A 463 23.92 -10.35 15.60
N ASN A 464 25.16 -10.82 15.67
CA ASN A 464 25.64 -12.11 15.15
C ASN A 464 25.43 -12.26 13.62
N PRO A 465 26.05 -11.39 12.79
CA PRO A 465 25.74 -11.28 11.35
C PRO A 465 25.95 -12.57 10.56
N LYS A 466 27.00 -13.34 10.89
CA LYS A 466 27.42 -14.56 10.19
C LYS A 466 26.77 -15.83 10.72
N LEU A 467 25.92 -15.73 11.75
CA LEU A 467 25.22 -16.88 12.29
C LEU A 467 24.11 -17.29 11.33
N PHE A 468 23.98 -18.59 11.06
CA PHE A 468 22.81 -19.11 10.35
C PHE A 468 21.59 -19.05 11.25
N ILE A 469 20.47 -18.58 10.71
CA ILE A 469 19.22 -18.57 11.45
C ILE A 469 18.47 -19.89 11.29
N ASN A 470 17.75 -20.27 12.35
CA ASN A 470 16.84 -21.41 12.29
C ASN A 470 15.44 -21.01 11.84
N LYS A 471 14.59 -22.02 11.58
CA LYS A 471 13.21 -21.83 11.13
C LYS A 471 12.35 -21.05 12.12
N ALA A 472 12.57 -21.21 13.43
CA ALA A 472 11.89 -20.44 14.48
C ALA A 472 12.27 -18.95 14.46
N GLU A 473 13.56 -18.62 14.33
CA GLU A 473 14.03 -17.25 14.22
C GLU A 473 13.50 -16.57 12.95
N ALA A 474 13.47 -17.30 11.83
CA ALA A 474 12.88 -16.81 10.58
C ALA A 474 11.39 -16.49 10.76
N ALA A 475 10.62 -17.37 11.42
CA ALA A 475 9.22 -17.11 11.73
C ALA A 475 9.04 -15.84 12.59
N ALA A 476 9.86 -15.67 13.62
CA ALA A 476 9.81 -14.49 14.48
C ALA A 476 10.15 -13.18 13.74
N ILE A 477 11.21 -13.20 12.91
CA ILE A 477 11.63 -12.03 12.11
C ILE A 477 10.55 -11.65 11.09
N ILE A 478 9.97 -12.63 10.38
CA ILE A 478 8.90 -12.38 9.41
C ILE A 478 7.62 -11.92 10.12
N ASN A 479 7.32 -12.43 11.32
CA ASN A 479 6.19 -11.93 12.10
C ASN A 479 6.37 -10.46 12.49
N ARG A 480 7.58 -10.04 12.86
CA ARG A 480 7.88 -8.61 13.14
C ARG A 480 7.70 -7.75 11.91
N LEU A 481 8.16 -8.19 10.72
CA LEU A 481 7.88 -7.51 9.45
C LEU A 481 6.37 -7.33 9.23
N ILE A 482 5.60 -8.40 9.37
CA ILE A 482 4.14 -8.35 9.18
C ILE A 482 3.51 -7.37 10.18
N ASN A 483 3.93 -7.38 11.45
CA ASN A 483 3.42 -6.43 12.45
C ASN A 483 3.79 -4.98 12.11
N TYR A 484 5.02 -4.71 11.68
CA TYR A 484 5.42 -3.39 11.21
C TYR A 484 4.52 -2.92 10.06
N MET A 485 4.27 -3.79 9.07
CA MET A 485 3.37 -3.48 7.95
C MET A 485 1.89 -3.34 8.37
N ARG A 486 1.46 -3.92 9.49
CA ARG A 486 0.08 -3.83 10.00
C ARG A 486 -0.16 -2.58 10.84
N TYR A 487 0.80 -2.21 11.68
CA TYR A 487 0.60 -1.25 12.77
C TYR A 487 1.48 -0.02 12.63
N ASP A 488 2.79 -0.21 12.44
CA ASP A 488 3.77 0.87 12.60
C ASP A 488 3.91 1.72 11.33
N MET A 489 3.78 1.11 10.14
CA MET A 489 3.84 1.85 8.87
C MET A 489 2.84 3.01 8.81
N GLN A 490 1.63 2.86 9.37
CA GLN A 490 0.64 3.94 9.36
C GLN A 490 1.08 5.13 10.20
N VAL A 491 1.66 4.84 11.37
CA VAL A 491 2.17 5.83 12.32
C VAL A 491 3.38 6.52 11.71
N ASP A 492 4.38 5.76 11.26
CA ASP A 492 5.60 6.31 10.66
C ASP A 492 5.29 7.16 9.43
N TYR A 493 4.36 6.72 8.58
CA TYR A 493 4.00 7.49 7.40
C TYR A 493 3.30 8.80 7.75
N THR A 494 2.36 8.77 8.71
CA THR A 494 1.55 9.94 9.07
C THR A 494 2.33 10.93 9.94
N GLU A 495 3.14 10.43 10.89
CA GLU A 495 3.89 11.25 11.86
C GLU A 495 5.25 11.69 11.33
N ASN A 496 6.00 10.81 10.64
CA ASN A 496 7.39 11.05 10.28
C ASN A 496 7.61 11.41 8.80
N ILE A 497 6.75 10.95 7.89
CA ILE A 497 6.95 11.18 6.43
C ILE A 497 6.09 12.35 5.96
N VAL A 498 4.81 12.36 6.31
CA VAL A 498 3.89 13.42 5.88
C VAL A 498 4.19 14.75 6.58
N ASN A 499 4.48 14.77 7.87
CA ASN A 499 4.68 16.02 8.64
C ASN A 499 6.05 16.71 8.46
N PHE A 500 7.05 16.02 7.92
CA PHE A 500 8.38 16.60 7.69
C PHE A 500 8.62 17.01 6.22
N ALA A 501 7.62 16.85 5.35
CA ALA A 501 7.71 17.21 3.93
C ALA A 501 7.42 18.71 3.64
N ASP A 502 7.38 19.56 4.68
CA ASP A 502 7.13 21.01 4.58
C ASP A 502 8.41 21.84 4.66
#